data_AF-A0A934CN56-F1
#
_entry.id   AF-A0A934CN56-F1
#
_cell.length_a   1.000
_cell.length_b   1.000
_cell.length_c   1.000
_cell.angle_alpha   90.00
_cell.angle_beta   90.00
_cell.angle_gamma   90.00
#
_symmetry.space_group_name_H-M   'P 1'
#
loop_
_entity.id
_entity.type
_entity.pdbx_description
1 polymer ?
#
loop_
_entity_poly.entity_id
_entity_poly.type
_entity_poly.pdbx_seq_one_letter_code
_entity_poly.pdbx_strand_id
1 'polypeptide(L)'
;MAEYDVAQICPNRHVANDMHIDFPEFNKDFCEKCGEKTITQCPSCEKPIRGRLRESMSLSKFEPPAFCRFCGKVFPWTERKIIAAFELARLSQFAPKNSYF
;
A
#
# COMPACT_ATOMS: atom_id res chain seq x y z
N MET A 1 -18.88 18.94 1.12
CA MET A 1 -17.40 18.86 1.14
C MET A 1 -17.05 17.43 0.77
N ALA A 2 -16.13 17.22 -0.17
CA ALA A 2 -15.79 15.87 -0.63
C ALA A 2 -15.08 15.09 0.51
N GLU A 3 -15.82 14.16 1.14
CA GLU A 3 -15.33 13.36 2.27
C GLU A 3 -14.67 12.06 1.78
N TYR A 4 -13.50 11.76 2.32
CA TYR A 4 -12.76 10.54 2.03
C TYR A 4 -13.00 9.53 3.15
N ASP A 5 -13.19 8.27 2.79
CA ASP A 5 -13.18 7.17 3.73
C ASP A 5 -11.73 6.82 4.16
N VAL A 6 -11.57 5.74 4.90
CA VAL A 6 -10.29 5.16 5.34
C VAL A 6 -10.00 3.92 4.52
N ALA A 7 -8.76 3.79 4.05
CA ALA A 7 -8.31 2.56 3.40
C ALA A 7 -7.69 1.60 4.41
N GLN A 8 -7.94 0.31 4.19
CA GLN A 8 -7.28 -0.81 4.83
C GLN A 8 -6.35 -1.49 3.82
N ILE A 9 -5.04 -1.43 4.07
CA ILE A 9 -4.00 -1.82 3.12
C ILE A 9 -2.92 -2.61 3.86
N CYS A 10 -2.39 -3.68 3.27
CA CYS A 10 -1.27 -4.39 3.87
C CYS A 10 0.08 -3.72 3.55
N PRO A 11 1.13 -3.98 4.35
CA PRO A 11 2.49 -3.50 4.10
C PRO A 11 3.08 -3.87 2.71
N ASN A 12 2.49 -4.83 1.99
CA ASN A 12 2.87 -5.21 0.62
C ASN A 12 2.01 -4.55 -0.48
N ARG A 13 1.29 -3.47 -0.18
CA ARG A 13 0.47 -2.68 -1.13
C ARG A 13 -0.80 -3.34 -1.65
N HIS A 14 -1.25 -4.44 -1.03
CA HIS A 14 -2.55 -4.99 -1.38
C HIS A 14 -3.64 -4.25 -0.60
N VAL A 15 -4.55 -3.65 -1.35
CA VAL A 15 -5.76 -3.01 -0.80
C VAL A 15 -6.70 -4.13 -0.38
N ALA A 16 -7.05 -4.18 0.90
CA ALA A 16 -8.08 -5.08 1.41
C ALA A 16 -9.46 -4.45 1.26
N ASN A 17 -9.59 -3.18 1.65
CA ASN A 17 -10.80 -2.38 1.50
C ASN A 17 -10.41 -0.90 1.35
N ASP A 18 -10.94 -0.18 0.36
CA ASP A 18 -10.71 1.27 0.21
C ASP A 18 -11.80 2.13 0.85
N MET A 19 -12.83 1.50 1.43
CA MET A 19 -13.96 2.12 2.14
C MET A 19 -14.23 1.39 3.47
N HIS A 20 -13.23 1.41 4.37
CA HIS A 20 -13.22 0.66 5.62
C HIS A 20 -14.37 0.99 6.57
N ILE A 21 -14.84 2.25 6.59
CA ILE A 21 -15.90 2.69 7.50
C ILE A 21 -17.28 2.45 6.87
N ASP A 22 -17.43 2.75 5.57
CA ASP A 22 -18.74 2.67 4.92
C ASP A 22 -19.15 1.23 4.57
N PHE A 23 -18.17 0.37 4.28
CA PHE A 23 -18.41 -1.04 3.96
C PHE A 23 -17.56 -1.98 4.84
N PRO A 24 -17.85 -2.04 6.16
CA PRO A 24 -17.05 -2.80 7.10
C PRO A 24 -17.09 -4.32 6.85
N GLU A 25 -18.09 -4.83 6.15
CA GLU A 25 -18.24 -6.24 5.77
C GLU A 25 -17.12 -6.73 4.83
N PHE A 26 -16.42 -5.82 4.13
CA PHE A 26 -15.26 -6.15 3.31
C PHE A 26 -13.94 -5.98 4.05
N ASN A 27 -13.95 -5.63 5.34
CA ASN A 27 -12.73 -5.50 6.12
C ASN A 27 -12.06 -6.87 6.34
N LYS A 28 -10.72 -6.85 6.32
CA LYS A 28 -9.90 -8.06 6.46
C LYS A 28 -8.70 -7.74 7.35
N ASP A 29 -8.68 -8.34 8.54
CA ASP A 29 -7.57 -8.17 9.49
C ASP A 29 -6.21 -8.58 8.89
N PHE A 30 -6.23 -9.54 7.97
CA PHE A 30 -5.07 -10.03 7.25
C PHE A 30 -5.29 -10.01 5.75
N CYS A 31 -4.21 -9.77 5.01
CA CYS A 31 -4.24 -9.75 3.56
C CYS A 31 -4.38 -11.16 2.98
N GLU A 32 -5.42 -11.41 2.18
CA GLU A 32 -5.62 -12.70 1.49
C GLU A 32 -4.53 -13.03 0.46
N LYS A 33 -3.76 -12.04 -0.01
CA LYS A 33 -2.72 -12.25 -1.02
C LYS A 33 -1.35 -12.56 -0.44
N CYS A 34 -1.05 -12.08 0.77
CA CYS A 34 0.30 -12.21 1.35
C CYS A 34 0.33 -12.51 2.85
N GLY A 35 -0.82 -12.69 3.52
CA GLY A 35 -0.93 -13.05 4.94
C GLY A 35 -0.60 -11.94 5.94
N GLU A 36 0.04 -10.85 5.53
CA GLU A 36 0.40 -9.73 6.41
C GLU A 36 -0.83 -9.02 6.99
N LYS A 37 -0.70 -8.58 8.25
CA LYS A 37 -1.73 -7.78 8.92
C LYS A 37 -1.97 -6.47 8.17
N THR A 38 -3.23 -6.14 7.94
CA THR A 38 -3.60 -4.88 7.28
C THR A 38 -3.51 -3.71 8.26
N ILE A 39 -3.32 -2.51 7.72
CA ILE A 39 -3.27 -1.27 8.48
C ILE A 39 -4.27 -0.28 7.91
N THR A 40 -4.89 0.49 8.80
CA THR A 40 -5.81 1.58 8.47
C THR A 40 -5.24 2.96 8.82
N GLN A 41 -4.06 2.98 9.45
CA GLN A 41 -3.40 4.18 9.95
C GLN A 41 -1.93 4.20 9.55
N CYS A 42 -1.36 5.39 9.46
CA CYS A 42 0.06 5.58 9.23
C CYS A 42 0.87 5.02 10.43
N PRO A 43 1.79 4.08 10.23
CA PRO A 43 2.59 3.52 11.33
C PRO A 43 3.49 4.54 12.04
N SER A 44 3.69 5.72 11.43
CA SER A 44 4.57 6.76 11.99
C SER A 44 3.86 7.88 12.75
N CYS A 45 2.56 8.09 12.52
CA CYS A 45 1.82 9.20 13.15
C CYS A 45 0.36 8.86 13.47
N GLU A 46 -0.05 7.61 13.25
CA GLU A 46 -1.37 7.04 13.60
C GLU A 46 -2.57 7.72 12.93
N LYS A 47 -2.34 8.68 12.04
CA LYS A 47 -3.41 9.29 11.24
C LYS A 47 -3.95 8.28 10.21
N PRO A 48 -5.27 8.29 9.94
CA PRO A 48 -5.90 7.35 9.03
C PRO A 48 -5.34 7.45 7.60
N ILE A 49 -5.23 6.30 6.95
CA ILE A 49 -4.84 6.21 5.55
C ILE A 49 -6.04 6.62 4.70
N ARG A 50 -5.85 7.61 3.83
CA ARG A 50 -6.92 8.12 2.95
C ARG A 50 -7.43 7.00 2.04
N GLY A 51 -8.71 6.71 2.14
CA GLY A 51 -9.46 5.78 1.29
C GLY A 51 -10.12 6.45 0.09
N ARG A 52 -11.16 5.80 -0.43
CA ARG A 52 -11.93 6.27 -1.57
C ARG A 52 -12.75 7.50 -1.19
N LEU A 53 -13.01 8.34 -2.19
CA LEU A 53 -13.92 9.47 -2.04
C LEU A 53 -15.36 8.95 -2.00
N ARG A 54 -16.13 9.27 -0.95
CA ARG A 54 -17.45 8.67 -0.67
C ARG A 54 -18.49 8.94 -1.76
N GLU A 55 -18.48 10.14 -2.32
CA GLU A 55 -19.42 10.57 -3.38
C GLU A 55 -18.87 10.35 -4.81
N SER A 56 -17.75 9.65 -4.94
CA SER A 56 -17.14 9.41 -6.25
C SER A 56 -17.84 8.26 -6.96
N MET A 57 -18.50 8.56 -8.09
CA MET A 57 -18.95 7.54 -9.06
C MET A 57 -17.80 6.93 -9.90
N SER A 58 -16.54 7.25 -9.57
CA SER A 58 -15.41 6.73 -10.33
C SER A 58 -15.27 5.21 -10.17
N LEU A 59 -15.39 4.51 -11.30
CA LEU A 59 -15.04 3.09 -11.46
C LEU A 59 -13.53 2.86 -11.48
N SER A 60 -12.71 3.92 -11.40
CA SER A 60 -11.26 3.79 -11.35
C SER A 60 -10.83 2.93 -10.17
N LYS A 61 -9.85 2.06 -10.42
CA LYS A 61 -9.17 1.30 -9.39
C LYS A 61 -8.57 2.28 -8.37
N PHE A 62 -8.73 1.97 -7.08
CA PHE A 62 -8.10 2.74 -6.02
C PHE A 62 -6.61 2.45 -5.97
N GLU A 63 -5.81 3.52 -5.93
CA GLU A 63 -4.36 3.45 -5.84
C GLU A 63 -3.90 3.92 -4.45
N PRO A 64 -3.23 3.06 -3.65
CA PRO A 64 -2.68 3.44 -2.36
C PRO A 64 -1.74 4.65 -2.44
N PRO A 65 -1.85 5.63 -1.52
CA PRO A 65 -0.90 6.74 -1.46
C PRO A 65 0.51 6.23 -1.15
N ALA A 66 1.53 6.83 -1.76
CA ALA A 66 2.93 6.44 -1.48
C ALA A 66 3.48 7.04 -0.18
N PHE A 67 2.93 8.20 0.22
CA PHE A 67 3.35 9.00 1.38
C PHE A 67 2.16 9.39 2.23
N CYS A 68 2.38 9.53 3.53
CA CYS A 68 1.36 10.01 4.45
C CYS A 68 1.13 11.50 4.25
N ARG A 69 -0.13 11.91 4.01
CA ARG A 69 -0.50 13.32 3.84
C ARG A 69 -0.34 14.18 5.10
N PHE A 70 -0.17 13.56 6.27
CA PHE A 70 -0.10 14.25 7.56
C PHE A 70 1.33 14.43 8.06
N CYS A 71 2.21 13.44 7.88
CA CYS A 71 3.60 13.50 8.36
C CYS A 71 4.65 13.41 7.25
N GLY A 72 4.25 13.22 5.99
CA GLY A 72 5.16 13.16 4.83
C GLY A 72 5.99 11.88 4.70
N LYS A 73 6.00 11.00 5.72
CA LYS A 73 6.76 9.75 5.67
C LYS A 73 6.19 8.77 4.64
N VAL A 74 7.09 7.97 4.07
CA VAL A 74 6.74 6.86 3.18
C VAL A 74 5.92 5.81 3.92
N PHE A 75 4.97 5.20 3.23
CA PHE A 75 4.31 4.01 3.75
C PHE A 75 5.18 2.75 3.57
N PRO A 76 4.96 1.69 4.37
CA PRO A 76 5.78 0.47 4.32
C PRO A 76 5.87 -0.16 2.92
N TRP A 77 4.80 -0.10 2.12
CA TRP A 77 4.81 -0.64 0.77
C TRP A 77 5.71 0.14 -0.20
N THR A 78 5.86 1.45 0.01
CA THR A 78 6.76 2.28 -0.80
C THR A 78 8.20 1.96 -0.43
N GLU A 79 8.50 1.89 0.86
CA GLU A 79 9.81 1.54 1.39
C GLU A 79 10.27 0.15 0.94
N ARG A 80 9.43 -0.88 1.14
CA ARG A 80 9.71 -2.26 0.68
C ARG A 80 9.97 -2.33 -0.82
N LYS A 81 9.22 -1.58 -1.63
CA LYS A 81 9.44 -1.53 -3.07
C LYS A 81 10.79 -0.91 -3.44
N ILE A 82 11.20 0.16 -2.75
CA ILE A 82 12.51 0.80 -2.97
C ILE A 82 13.64 -0.14 -2.57
N ILE A 83 13.54 -0.80 -1.41
CA ILE A 83 14.54 -1.76 -0.93
C ILE A 83 14.68 -2.93 -1.91
N ALA A 84 13.56 -3.54 -2.32
CA ALA A 84 13.58 -4.65 -3.27
C ALA A 84 14.20 -4.24 -4.63
N ALA A 85 13.89 -3.03 -5.11
CA ALA A 85 14.50 -2.51 -6.34
C ALA A 85 16.01 -2.32 -6.20
N PHE A 86 16.47 -1.81 -5.06
CA PHE A 86 17.89 -1.64 -4.76
C PHE A 86 18.62 -2.99 -4.66
N GLU A 87 18.04 -3.97 -3.97
CA GLU A 87 18.59 -5.32 -3.86
C GLU A 87 18.70 -6.01 -5.23
N LEU A 88 17.67 -5.94 -6.05
CA LEU A 88 17.69 -6.47 -7.42
C LEU A 88 18.76 -5.79 -8.27
N ALA A 89 18.86 -4.46 -8.20
CA ALA A 89 19.88 -3.70 -8.92
C ALA A 89 21.31 -4.04 -8.44
N ARG A 90 21.49 -4.36 -7.16
CA ARG A 90 22.77 -4.81 -6.62
C ARG A 90 23.10 -6.22 -7.11
N LEU A 91 22.15 -7.16 -7.04
CA LEU A 91 22.35 -8.55 -7.47
C LEU A 91 22.65 -8.64 -8.97
N SER A 92 22.01 -7.82 -9.81
CA SER A 92 22.24 -7.83 -11.25
C SER A 92 23.65 -7.38 -11.66
N GLN A 93 24.34 -6.60 -10.83
CA GLN A 93 25.73 -6.20 -11.07
C GLN A 93 26.74 -7.33 -10.80
N PHE A 94 26.37 -8.31 -9.98
CA PHE A 94 27.22 -9.44 -9.61
C PHE A 94 26.77 -10.77 -10.23
N ALA A 95 25.70 -10.78 -11.02
CA ALA A 95 25.28 -11.96 -11.74
C ALA A 95 26.37 -12.33 -12.77
N PRO A 96 26.97 -13.54 -12.70
CA PRO A 96 27.93 -13.95 -13.71
C PRO A 96 27.22 -13.92 -15.06
N LYS A 97 27.81 -13.23 -16.04
CA LYS A 97 27.36 -13.38 -17.42
C LYS A 97 27.61 -14.84 -17.76
N ASN A 98 26.56 -15.65 -17.80
CA ASN A 98 26.62 -16.97 -18.40
C ASN A 98 26.94 -16.76 -19.88
N SER A 99 28.23 -16.73 -20.19
CA SER A 99 28.75 -16.86 -21.55
C SER A 99 28.60 -18.34 -21.89
N TYR A 100 27.44 -18.70 -22.43
CA TYR A 100 27.32 -19.94 -23.19
C TYR A 100 28.06 -19.72 -24.52
N PHE A 101 29.37 -19.95 -24.49
CA PHE A 101 30.23 -20.23 -25.63
C PHE A 101 31.14 -21.40 -25.25
#